data_AF-A0A0F9DWX0-F1
#
_entry.id   AF-A0A0F9DWX0-F1
#
_cell.length_a   1.000
_cell.length_b   1.000
_cell.length_c   1.000
_cell.angle_alpha   90.00
_cell.angle_beta   90.00
_cell.angle_gamma   90.00
#
_symmetry.space_group_name_H-M   'P 1'
#
loop_
_entity.id
_entity.type
_entity.pdbx_description
1 polymer ?
#
loop_
_entity_poly.entity_id
_entity_poly.type
_entity_poly.pdbx_seq_one_letter_code
_entity_poly.pdbx_strand_id
1 'polypeptide(L)'
;MSSFTKPLTVTKIGARLWLVERAFEYRVGSEDSTEVVEVPQGFTTDFASVPRVVWWLIPPDGQYTQAAVVHDFLYFSQTTTRIEADRIFLE
;
A
#
# COMPACT_ATOMS: atom_id res chain seq x y z
N MET A 1 2.21 -13.99 10.28
CA MET A 1 2.08 -12.53 10.40
C MET A 1 2.75 -11.97 9.16
N SER A 2 2.02 -11.27 8.31
CA SER A 2 2.59 -10.46 7.23
C SER A 2 3.50 -9.38 7.83
N SER A 3 4.63 -9.10 7.17
CA SER A 3 5.67 -8.22 7.71
C SER A 3 6.27 -7.38 6.60
N PHE A 4 6.35 -6.07 6.82
CA PHE A 4 7.06 -5.16 5.93
C PHE A 4 8.57 -5.30 6.19
N THR A 5 9.32 -5.64 5.15
CA THR A 5 10.77 -5.87 5.29
C THR A 5 11.57 -4.58 5.54
N LYS A 6 11.00 -3.42 5.17
CA LYS A 6 11.64 -2.10 5.28
C LYS A 6 10.61 -1.02 5.67
N PRO A 7 11.02 0.04 6.38
CA PRO A 7 10.15 1.18 6.66
C PRO A 7 9.81 1.92 5.36
N LEU A 8 8.54 2.28 5.19
CA LEU A 8 8.09 3.11 4.07
C LEU A 8 8.68 4.52 4.19
N THR A 9 9.39 4.97 3.17
CA THR A 9 9.89 6.34 3.04
C THR A 9 9.22 6.99 1.84
N VAL A 10 8.54 8.12 2.07
CA VAL A 10 7.74 8.81 1.06
C VAL A 10 7.99 10.31 1.09
N THR A 11 7.98 10.93 -0.09
CA THR A 11 8.03 12.39 -0.24
C THR A 11 6.70 12.91 -0.76
N LYS A 12 6.17 13.95 -0.11
CA LYS A 12 4.93 14.60 -0.54
C LYS A 12 5.18 15.42 -1.80
N ILE A 13 4.52 15.07 -2.91
CA ILE A 13 4.65 15.77 -4.19
C ILE A 13 3.37 16.53 -4.60
N GLY A 14 2.26 16.33 -3.88
CA GLY A 14 1.00 17.02 -4.15
C GLY A 14 0.06 17.06 -2.94
N ALA A 15 -1.17 17.54 -3.16
CA ALA A 15 -2.16 17.68 -2.09
C ALA A 15 -2.53 16.33 -1.44
N ARG A 16 -2.59 15.27 -2.24
CA ARG A 16 -2.88 13.88 -1.84
C ARG A 16 -1.99 12.89 -2.60
N LEU A 17 -0.78 13.30 -2.98
CA LEU A 17 0.12 12.47 -3.77
C LEU A 17 1.47 12.35 -3.07
N TRP A 18 1.94 11.11 -2.97
CA TRP A 18 3.17 10.72 -2.32
C TRP A 18 4.02 9.90 -3.28
N LEU A 19 5.30 10.21 -3.32
CA LEU A 19 6.30 9.49 -4.09
C LEU A 19 7.03 8.52 -3.16
N VAL A 20 7.04 7.23 -3.49
CA VAL A 20 7.81 6.21 -2.77
C VAL A 20 9.30 6.42 -3.05
N GLU A 21 10.07 6.78 -2.03
CA GLU A 21 11.51 7.06 -2.17
C GLU A 21 12.38 5.81 -2.14
N ARG A 22 11.86 4.72 -1.56
CA ARG A 22 12.58 3.45 -1.43
C ARG A 22 11.67 2.30 -1.78
N ALA A 23 12.17 1.40 -2.62
CA ALA A 23 11.49 0.16 -2.90
C ALA A 23 11.34 -0.67 -1.61
N PHE A 24 10.19 -1.30 -1.45
CA PHE A 24 9.90 -2.19 -0.34
C PHE A 24 9.08 -3.38 -0.81
N GLU A 25 9.16 -4.46 -0.04
CA GLU A 25 8.46 -5.71 -0.32
C GLU A 25 7.42 -5.95 0.76
N TYR A 26 6.25 -6.43 0.34
CA TYR A 26 5.20 -6.93 1.20
C TYR A 26 4.98 -8.42 0.95
N ARG A 27 5.01 -9.22 2.02
CA ARG A 27 4.76 -10.66 1.98
C ARG A 27 3.34 -10.94 2.45
N VAL A 28 2.50 -11.47 1.56
CA VAL A 28 1.07 -11.74 1.80
C VAL A 28 0.92 -13.04 2.60
N GLY A 29 0.07 -13.11 3.64
CA GLY A 29 -0.21 -14.35 4.38
C GLY A 29 0.80 -14.74 5.48
N SER A 30 2.11 -14.66 5.20
CA SER A 30 3.16 -15.05 6.15
C SER A 30 4.54 -14.52 5.75
N GLU A 31 5.49 -14.45 6.70
CA GLU A 31 6.90 -14.10 6.41
C GLU A 31 7.56 -15.08 5.42
N ASP A 32 7.11 -16.34 5.41
CA ASP A 32 7.59 -17.39 4.51
C ASP A 32 6.78 -17.50 3.20
N SER A 33 5.85 -16.55 2.96
CA SER A 33 5.02 -16.60 1.76
C SER A 33 5.84 -16.36 0.49
N THR A 34 5.51 -17.13 -0.54
CA THR A 34 6.01 -16.96 -1.91
C THR A 34 5.31 -15.82 -2.65
N GLU A 35 4.19 -15.33 -2.12
CA GLU A 35 3.45 -14.22 -2.71
C GLU A 35 4.01 -12.89 -2.16
N VAL A 36 4.94 -12.33 -2.93
CA VAL A 36 5.65 -11.09 -2.61
C VAL A 36 5.21 -10.00 -3.57
N VAL A 37 4.76 -8.87 -3.02
CA VAL A 37 4.48 -7.66 -3.78
C VAL A 37 5.64 -6.70 -3.60
N GLU A 38 6.39 -6.46 -4.68
CA GLU A 38 7.48 -5.49 -4.70
C GLU A 38 6.97 -4.15 -5.22
N VAL A 39 6.96 -3.13 -4.37
CA VAL A 39 6.63 -1.76 -4.78
C VAL A 39 7.93 -1.05 -5.16
N PRO A 40 8.08 -0.59 -6.42
CA PRO A 40 9.31 0.03 -6.88
C PRO A 40 9.46 1.46 -6.33
N GLN A 41 10.72 1.90 -6.20
CA GLN A 41 11.04 3.31 -5.99
C GLN A 41 10.48 4.15 -7.15
N GLY A 42 9.92 5.31 -6.82
CA GLY A 42 9.32 6.22 -7.79
C GLY A 42 7.83 5.95 -8.04
N PHE A 43 7.24 4.92 -7.42
CA PHE A 43 5.80 4.72 -7.46
C PHE A 43 5.06 5.90 -6.79
N THR A 44 3.99 6.36 -7.42
CA THR A 44 3.14 7.44 -6.89
C THR A 44 1.85 6.86 -6.36
N THR A 45 1.52 7.19 -5.11
CA THR A 45 0.37 6.68 -4.35
C THR A 45 -0.40 7.84 -3.74
N ASP A 46 -1.72 7.71 -3.67
CA ASP A 46 -2.60 8.62 -2.94
C ASP A 46 -3.05 8.07 -1.57
N PHE A 47 -2.45 6.94 -1.16
CA PHE A 47 -2.82 6.14 0.02
C PHE A 47 -4.29 5.72 -0.03
N ALA A 48 -4.93 5.64 1.14
CA ALA A 48 -6.32 5.27 1.21
C ALA A 48 -7.17 6.40 0.60
N SER A 49 -7.75 6.13 -0.57
CA SER A 49 -8.68 7.01 -1.28
C SER A 49 -10.06 7.06 -0.57
N VAL A 50 -10.04 7.48 0.69
CA VAL A 50 -11.17 7.46 1.63
C VAL A 50 -11.93 8.79 1.58
N PRO A 51 -13.28 8.78 1.46
CA PRO A 51 -14.10 9.97 1.53
C PRO A 51 -13.89 10.74 2.85
N ARG A 52 -13.75 12.07 2.78
CA ARG A 52 -13.48 12.93 3.96
C ARG A 52 -14.49 12.76 5.09
N VAL A 53 -15.73 12.44 4.77
CA VAL A 53 -16.82 12.26 5.75
C VAL A 53 -16.60 11.11 6.74
N VAL A 54 -15.75 10.14 6.40
CA VAL A 54 -15.42 9.00 7.28
C VAL A 54 -14.01 9.08 7.87
N TRP A 55 -13.28 10.20 7.68
CA TRP A 55 -11.92 10.36 8.21
C TRP A 55 -11.82 10.30 9.74
N TRP A 56 -12.91 10.61 10.45
CA TRP A 56 -12.97 10.48 11.90
C TRP A 56 -12.93 9.01 12.37
N LEU A 57 -13.28 8.08 11.48
CA LEU A 57 -13.29 6.64 11.74
C LEU A 57 -12.10 5.94 11.07
N ILE A 58 -11.80 6.31 9.82
CA ILE A 58 -10.75 5.73 8.98
C ILE A 58 -9.96 6.89 8.38
N PRO A 59 -8.85 7.33 9.01
CA PRO A 59 -8.03 8.42 8.48
C PRO A 59 -7.45 8.08 7.08
N PRO A 60 -6.96 9.05 6.29
CA PRO A 60 -6.32 8.74 5.02
C PRO A 60 -4.93 8.09 5.18
N ASP A 61 -4.30 8.31 6.33
CA ASP A 61 -3.00 7.81 6.73
C ASP A 61 -3.05 7.22 8.15
N GLY A 62 -2.20 6.23 8.42
CA GLY A 62 -2.18 5.49 9.69
C GLY A 62 -1.35 4.21 9.64
N GLN A 63 -1.71 3.24 10.47
CA GLN A 63 -1.01 1.95 10.56
C GLN A 63 -1.09 1.13 9.26
N TYR A 64 -2.12 1.34 8.45
CA TYR A 64 -2.32 0.69 7.15
C TYR A 64 -1.74 1.46 5.96
N THR A 65 -1.00 2.56 6.18
CA THR A 65 -0.47 3.37 5.06
C THR A 65 0.38 2.53 4.12
N GLN A 66 1.22 1.64 4.65
CA GLN A 66 2.05 0.75 3.85
C GLN A 66 1.21 -0.25 3.05
N ALA A 67 0.14 -0.80 3.65
CA ALA A 67 -0.79 -1.69 2.96
C ALA A 67 -1.58 -0.96 1.85
N ALA A 68 -1.93 0.31 2.05
CA ALA A 68 -2.59 1.13 1.03
C ALA A 68 -1.67 1.34 -0.18
N VAL A 69 -0.37 1.58 0.03
CA VAL A 69 0.60 1.68 -1.09
C VAL A 69 0.69 0.37 -1.88
N VAL A 70 0.68 -0.77 -1.19
CA VAL A 70 0.68 -2.10 -1.84
C VAL A 70 -0.59 -2.30 -2.66
N HIS A 71 -1.76 -1.94 -2.10
CA HIS A 71 -3.05 -2.01 -2.79
C HIS A 71 -3.07 -1.13 -4.05
N ASP A 72 -2.65 0.13 -3.94
CA ASP A 72 -2.54 1.06 -5.07
C ASP A 72 -1.63 0.49 -6.17
N PHE A 73 -0.50 -0.12 -5.77
CA PHE A 73 0.43 -0.72 -6.71
C PHE A 73 -0.16 -1.95 -7.40
N LEU A 74 -0.82 -2.85 -6.67
CA LEU A 74 -1.51 -4.01 -7.26
C LEU A 74 -2.62 -3.58 -8.22
N TYR A 75 -3.34 -2.51 -7.88
CA TYR A 75 -4.36 -1.93 -8.75
C TYR A 75 -3.75 -1.32 -10.02
N PHE A 76 -2.60 -0.66 -9.90
CA PHE A 76 -1.85 -0.09 -11.03
C PHE A 76 -1.23 -1.18 -11.93
N SER A 77 -0.59 -2.19 -11.34
CA SER A 77 0.11 -3.24 -12.07
C SER A 77 -0.83 -4.22 -12.77
N GLN A 78 -2.12 -4.24 -12.39
CA GLN A 78 -3.16 -5.16 -12.87
C GLN A 78 -2.69 -6.63 -12.85
N THR A 79 -1.76 -6.96 -11.96
CA THR A 79 -1.16 -8.30 -11.88
C THR A 79 -2.08 -9.26 -11.13
N THR A 80 -2.96 -8.74 -10.29
CA THR A 80 -3.95 -9.51 -9.52
C THR A 80 -5.36 -9.01 -9.83
N THR A 81 -6.34 -9.85 -9.54
CA THR A 81 -7.74 -9.41 -9.64
C THR A 81 -8.04 -8.40 -8.53
N ARG A 82 -8.98 -7.47 -8.78
CA ARG A 82 -9.44 -6.50 -7.77
C ARG A 82 -9.84 -7.18 -6.45
N ILE A 83 -10.46 -8.36 -6.53
CA ILE A 83 -10.90 -9.12 -5.35
C ILE A 83 -9.69 -9.60 -4.53
N GLU A 84 -8.62 -10.04 -5.18
CA GLU A 84 -7.38 -10.44 -4.50
C GLU A 84 -6.67 -9.24 -3.89
N ALA A 85 -6.58 -8.11 -4.61
CA ALA A 85 -6.02 -6.88 -4.06
C ALA A 85 -6.79 -6.41 -2.82
N ASP A 86 -8.13 -6.42 -2.86
CA ASP A 86 -8.97 -6.05 -1.72
C ASP A 86 -8.81 -7.04 -0.54
N ARG A 87 -8.59 -8.34 -0.81
CA ARG A 87 -8.29 -9.33 0.24
C ARG A 87 -6.95 -9.05 0.90
N ILE A 88 -5.91 -8.78 0.12
CA ILE A 88 -4.55 -8.50 0.61
C ILE A 88 -4.53 -7.25 1.49
N PHE A 89 -5.37 -6.26 1.19
CA PHE A 89 -5.49 -5.04 1.98
C PHE A 89 -6.21 -5.24 3.33
N LEU A 90 -7.10 -6.22 3.43
CA LEU A 90 -7.92 -6.48 4.63
C LEU A 90 -7.27 -7.49 5.60
N GLU A 91 -6.12 -8.06 5.24
CA GLU A 91 -5.33 -8.94 6.09
C GLU A 91 -4.61 -8.17 7.21
#